data_AF-A0A0J9E4C2-F1
#
_entry.id   AF-A0A0J9E4C2-F1
#
_cell.length_a   1.000
_cell.length_b   1.000
_cell.length_c   1.000
_cell.angle_alpha   90.00
_cell.angle_beta   90.00
_cell.angle_gamma   90.00
#
_symmetry.space_group_name_H-M   'P 1'
#
loop_
_entity.id
_entity.type
_entity.pdbx_description
1 polymer ?
#
loop_
_entity_poly.entity_id
_entity_poly.type
_entity_poly.pdbx_seq_one_letter_code
_entity_poly.pdbx_strand_id
1 'polypeptide(L)'
;MQQIAMVNIRKGDVKPQGDQIPTAAERNEIDAWVVERRKVIEERRIDDLIRTTDHLNLTAQWVQSKATDEQIDKFADDLLMAMHDLRSVIVRRKADGLMKK
;
A
#
# COMPACT_ATOMS: atom_id res chain seq x y z
N MET A 1 12.24 -26.96 -6.72
CA MET A 1 11.13 -26.36 -5.96
C MET A 1 9.83 -26.77 -6.62
N GLN A 2 8.93 -27.45 -5.89
CA GLN A 2 7.60 -27.85 -6.38
C GLN A 2 6.57 -26.86 -5.82
N GLN A 3 5.69 -26.34 -6.68
CA GLN A 3 4.66 -25.39 -6.29
C GLN A 3 3.45 -26.15 -5.74
N ILE A 4 3.05 -25.92 -4.50
CA ILE A 4 1.91 -26.64 -3.89
C ILE A 4 0.56 -25.90 -4.07
N ALA A 5 0.60 -24.57 -4.17
CA ALA A 5 -0.57 -23.73 -4.36
C ALA A 5 -0.22 -22.34 -4.90
N MET A 6 -1.21 -21.64 -5.45
CA MET A 6 -1.22 -20.19 -5.64
C MET A 6 -2.11 -19.55 -4.60
N VAL A 7 -1.62 -18.51 -3.92
CA VAL A 7 -2.41 -17.80 -2.92
C VAL A 7 -2.68 -16.37 -3.37
N ASN A 8 -3.95 -16.00 -3.37
CA ASN A 8 -4.36 -14.61 -3.46
C ASN A 8 -4.35 -14.00 -2.05
N ILE A 9 -3.24 -13.38 -1.65
CA ILE A 9 -3.10 -12.79 -0.30
C ILE A 9 -4.18 -11.74 0.00
N ARG A 10 -4.68 -11.03 -1.02
CA ARG A 10 -5.69 -9.98 -0.87
C ARG A 10 -7.08 -10.54 -0.55
N LYS A 11 -7.47 -11.64 -1.20
CA LYS A 11 -8.76 -12.31 -0.97
C LYS A 11 -8.70 -13.41 0.09
N GLY A 12 -7.50 -13.94 0.37
CA GLY A 12 -7.30 -15.13 1.20
C GLY A 12 -7.52 -16.46 0.47
N ASP A 13 -7.80 -16.42 -0.84
CA ASP A 13 -8.07 -17.64 -1.61
C ASP A 13 -6.78 -18.43 -1.87
N VAL A 14 -6.78 -19.70 -1.50
CA VAL A 14 -5.72 -20.67 -1.82
C VAL A 14 -6.21 -21.56 -2.95
N LYS A 15 -5.53 -21.54 -4.08
CA LYS A 15 -5.79 -22.42 -5.23
C LYS A 15 -4.70 -23.48 -5.29
N PRO A 16 -5.01 -24.75 -5.03
CA PRO A 16 -4.03 -25.82 -5.16
C PRO A 16 -3.49 -25.94 -6.59
N GLN A 17 -2.31 -26.55 -6.74
CA GLN A 17 -1.75 -26.80 -8.07
C GLN A 17 -2.47 -27.99 -8.74
N GLY A 18 -3.23 -27.73 -9.79
CA GLY A 18 -4.00 -28.76 -10.50
C GLY A 18 -5.08 -29.38 -9.60
N ASP A 19 -5.26 -30.70 -9.69
CA ASP A 19 -6.23 -31.46 -8.88
C ASP A 19 -5.67 -31.96 -7.53
N GLN A 20 -4.43 -31.58 -7.17
CA GLN A 20 -3.84 -32.00 -5.89
C GLN A 20 -4.51 -31.28 -4.72
N ILE A 21 -5.07 -32.04 -3.79
CA ILE A 21 -5.57 -31.50 -2.52
C ILE A 21 -4.36 -31.42 -1.56
N PRO A 22 -4.01 -30.23 -1.03
CA PRO A 22 -2.91 -30.10 -0.08
C PRO A 22 -3.15 -30.97 1.15
N THR A 23 -2.10 -31.65 1.61
CA THR A 23 -2.11 -32.35 2.89
C THR A 23 -2.31 -31.37 4.04
N ALA A 24 -2.66 -31.89 5.23
CA ALA A 24 -2.82 -31.05 6.42
C ALA A 24 -1.53 -30.29 6.78
N ALA A 25 -0.36 -30.91 6.57
CA ALA A 25 0.93 -30.28 6.80
C ALA A 25 1.18 -29.12 5.82
N GLU A 26 0.97 -29.35 4.52
CA GLU A 26 1.08 -28.31 3.49
C GLU A 26 0.08 -27.17 3.73
N ARG A 27 -1.13 -27.49 4.19
CA ARG A 27 -2.12 -26.47 4.53
C ARG A 27 -1.65 -25.58 5.68
N ASN A 28 -1.09 -26.17 6.73
CA ASN A 28 -0.53 -25.41 7.86
C ASN A 28 0.63 -24.52 7.43
N GLU A 29 1.51 -25.00 6.54
CA GLU A 29 2.61 -24.21 6.00
C GLU A 29 2.10 -23.05 5.13
N ILE A 30 1.10 -23.29 4.28
CA ILE A 30 0.46 -22.24 3.49
C ILE A 30 -0.14 -21.17 4.41
N ASP A 31 -0.89 -21.58 5.43
CA ASP A 31 -1.54 -20.64 6.35
C ASP A 31 -0.51 -19.81 7.15
N ALA A 32 0.56 -20.45 7.64
CA ALA A 32 1.66 -19.76 8.32
C ALA A 32 2.37 -18.75 7.39
N TRP A 33 2.63 -19.15 6.13
CA TRP A 33 3.21 -18.26 5.14
C TRP A 33 2.29 -17.09 4.79
N VAL A 34 0.96 -17.29 4.73
CA VAL A 34 0.00 -16.21 4.50
C VAL A 34 0.04 -15.17 5.62
N VAL A 35 0.11 -15.61 6.88
CA VAL A 35 0.19 -14.70 8.04
C VAL A 35 1.46 -13.85 7.95
N GLU A 36 2.62 -14.47 7.75
CA GLU A 36 3.88 -13.75 7.63
C GLU A 36 3.86 -12.81 6.42
N ARG A 37 3.33 -13.27 5.29
CA ARG A 37 3.24 -12.46 4.07
C ARG A 37 2.38 -11.22 4.26
N ARG A 38 1.27 -11.31 5.00
CA ARG A 38 0.43 -10.16 5.33
C ARG A 38 1.17 -9.14 6.18
N LYS A 39 1.94 -9.59 7.18
CA LYS A 39 2.76 -8.71 8.01
C LYS A 39 3.75 -7.90 7.15
N VAL A 40 4.49 -8.57 6.27
CA VAL A 40 5.43 -7.92 5.35
C VAL A 40 4.74 -6.91 4.42
N ILE A 41 3.53 -7.22 3.95
CA ILE A 41 2.76 -6.29 3.09
C ILE A 41 2.39 -5.03 3.86
N GLU A 42 1.93 -5.15 5.11
CA GLU A 42 1.58 -3.99 5.93
C GLU A 42 2.81 -3.16 6.30
N GLU A 43 3.95 -3.78 6.61
CA GLU A 43 5.21 -3.07 6.82
C GLU A 43 5.62 -2.26 5.57
N ARG A 44 5.61 -2.90 4.39
CA ARG A 44 5.91 -2.21 3.13
C ARG A 44 4.94 -1.09 2.81
N ARG A 45 3.66 -1.25 3.17
CA ARG A 45 2.65 -0.22 2.99
C ARG A 45 2.97 1.03 3.79
N ILE A 46 3.47 0.88 5.01
CA ILE A 46 3.92 2.02 5.83
C ILE A 46 5.11 2.70 5.16
N ASP A 47 6.09 1.93 4.70
CA ASP A 47 7.25 2.48 3.99
C ASP A 47 6.85 3.27 2.73
N ASP A 48 5.87 2.77 1.95
CA ASP A 48 5.36 3.46 0.77
C ASP A 48 4.68 4.80 1.12
N LEU A 49 4.01 4.90 2.27
CA LEU A 49 3.45 6.15 2.76
C LEU A 49 4.53 7.15 3.19
N ILE A 50 5.64 6.65 3.76
CA ILE A 50 6.81 7.48 4.08
C ILE A 50 7.44 8.00 2.78
N ARG A 51 7.66 7.14 1.79
CA ARG A 51 8.16 7.55 0.46
C ARG A 51 7.27 8.58 -0.23
N THR A 52 5.95 8.50 -0.04
CA THR A 52 5.01 9.51 -0.55
C THR A 52 5.32 10.89 0.05
N THR A 53 5.62 10.96 1.34
CA THR A 53 6.01 12.22 2.01
C THR A 53 7.30 12.77 1.42
N ASP A 54 8.30 11.91 1.18
CA ASP A 54 9.57 12.31 0.57
C ASP A 54 9.37 12.85 -0.85
N HIS A 55 8.55 12.17 -1.67
CA HIS A 55 8.22 12.66 -3.01
C HIS A 55 7.56 14.04 -2.97
N LEU A 56 6.61 14.28 -2.06
CA LEU A 56 5.99 15.60 -1.92
C LEU A 56 7.02 16.68 -1.55
N ASN A 57 7.95 16.37 -0.65
CA ASN A 57 9.02 17.28 -0.26
C ASN A 57 9.98 17.59 -1.41
N LEU A 58 10.39 16.56 -2.17
CA LEU A 58 11.25 16.72 -3.34
C LEU A 58 10.55 17.52 -4.45
N THR A 59 9.27 17.26 -4.69
CA THR A 59 8.45 18.04 -5.63
C THR A 59 8.38 19.50 -5.20
N ALA A 60 8.09 19.78 -3.92
CA ALA A 60 8.06 21.15 -3.41
C ALA A 60 9.40 21.87 -3.60
N GLN A 61 10.52 21.20 -3.28
CA GLN A 61 11.85 21.76 -3.49
C GLN A 61 12.15 22.04 -4.97
N TRP A 62 11.77 21.12 -5.86
CA TRP A 62 11.98 21.28 -7.29
C TRP A 62 11.12 22.42 -7.87
N VAL A 63 9.84 22.51 -7.48
CA VAL A 63 8.94 23.62 -7.85
C VAL A 63 9.55 24.96 -7.44
N GLN A 64 10.07 25.05 -6.22
CA GLN A 64 10.65 26.30 -5.71
C GLN A 64 11.94 26.72 -6.45
N SER A 65 12.76 25.76 -6.89
CA SER A 65 14.13 26.04 -7.32
C SER A 65 14.37 25.94 -8.82
N LYS A 66 13.54 25.19 -9.56
CA LYS A 66 13.86 24.77 -10.94
C LYS A 66 12.69 24.72 -11.91
N ALA A 67 11.44 24.57 -11.43
CA ALA A 67 10.31 24.38 -12.33
C ALA A 67 10.00 25.65 -13.15
N THR A 68 9.60 25.47 -14.41
CA THR A 68 9.00 26.54 -15.21
C THR A 68 7.48 26.54 -15.05
N ASP A 69 6.85 27.66 -15.36
CA ASP A 69 5.38 27.79 -15.29
C ASP A 69 4.68 26.73 -16.16
N GLU A 70 5.16 26.47 -17.38
CA GLU A 70 4.56 25.44 -18.26
C GLU A 70 4.75 24.01 -17.74
N GLN A 71 5.74 23.77 -16.87
CA GLN A 71 5.91 22.47 -16.23
C GLN A 71 4.95 22.33 -15.04
N ILE A 72 4.72 23.41 -14.28
CA ILE A 72 3.79 23.42 -13.14
C ILE A 72 2.36 23.15 -13.62
N ASP A 73 1.94 23.79 -14.71
CA ASP A 73 0.60 23.65 -15.30
C ASP A 73 0.25 22.21 -15.69
N LYS A 74 1.26 21.34 -15.90
CA LYS A 74 1.04 19.93 -16.28
C LYS A 74 0.57 19.03 -15.15
N PHE A 75 0.78 19.42 -13.89
CA PHE A 75 0.50 18.53 -12.75
C PHE A 75 -0.09 19.23 -11.53
N ALA A 76 -0.05 20.56 -11.44
CA ALA A 76 -0.40 21.28 -10.22
C ALA A 76 -1.82 20.98 -9.75
N ASP A 77 -2.82 21.09 -10.62
CA ASP A 77 -4.23 20.89 -10.24
C ASP A 77 -4.49 19.47 -9.73
N ASP A 78 -4.03 18.46 -10.47
CA ASP A 78 -4.18 17.05 -10.09
C ASP A 78 -3.47 16.73 -8.78
N LEU A 79 -2.24 17.23 -8.59
CA LEU A 79 -1.46 17.00 -7.39
C LEU A 79 -2.12 17.67 -6.17
N LEU A 80 -2.54 18.93 -6.31
CA LEU A 80 -3.18 19.69 -5.23
C LEU A 80 -4.51 19.06 -4.82
N MET A 81 -5.32 18.57 -5.78
CA MET A 81 -6.56 17.87 -5.48
C MET A 81 -6.30 16.56 -4.73
N ALA A 82 -5.33 15.76 -5.18
CA ALA A 82 -4.95 14.52 -4.50
C ALA A 82 -4.46 14.78 -3.06
N MET A 83 -3.65 15.83 -2.86
CA MET A 83 -3.18 16.23 -1.53
C MET A 83 -4.33 16.71 -0.63
N HIS A 84 -5.28 17.46 -1.19
CA HIS A 84 -6.46 17.93 -0.47
C HIS A 84 -7.32 16.75 0.03
N ASP A 85 -7.59 15.77 -0.83
CA ASP A 85 -8.39 14.60 -0.48
C ASP A 85 -7.69 13.73 0.56
N LEU A 86 -6.38 13.50 0.39
CA LEU A 86 -5.56 12.78 1.35
C LEU A 86 -5.61 13.45 2.73
N ARG A 87 -5.43 14.78 2.78
CA ARG A 87 -5.52 15.56 4.02
C ARG A 87 -6.89 15.38 4.67
N SER A 88 -7.97 15.52 3.89
CA SER A 88 -9.35 15.42 4.39
C SER A 88 -9.63 14.05 5.02
N VAL A 89 -9.19 12.96 4.37
CA VAL A 89 -9.36 11.59 4.89
C VAL A 89 -8.54 11.37 6.17
N ILE A 90 -7.28 11.81 6.21
CA ILE A 90 -6.42 11.64 7.40
C ILE A 90 -6.98 12.41 8.59
N VAL A 91 -7.39 13.66 8.38
CA VAL A 91 -7.96 14.51 9.44
C VAL A 91 -9.23 13.88 10.01
N ARG A 92 -10.15 13.44 9.14
CA ARG A 92 -11.37 12.74 9.57
C ARG A 92 -11.05 11.50 10.39
N ARG A 93 -10.15 10.64 9.91
CA ARG A 93 -9.77 9.40 10.61
C ARG A 93 -9.14 9.66 11.99
N LYS A 94 -8.32 10.71 12.10
CA LYS A 94 -7.74 11.14 13.39
C LYS A 94 -8.80 11.67 14.34
N ALA A 95 -9.75 12.46 13.85
CA ALA A 95 -10.87 12.97 14.65
C ALA A 95 -11.75 11.82 15.18
N ASP A 96 -12.13 10.87 14.33
CA ASP A 96 -12.87 9.67 14.73
C ASP A 96 -12.12 8.84 15.79
N GLY A 97 -10.79 8.78 15.68
CA GLY A 97 -9.94 8.08 16.64
C GLY A 97 -9.87 8.77 18.01
N LEU A 98 -9.97 10.10 18.05
CA LEU A 98 -10.05 10.88 19.29
C LEU A 98 -11.40 10.74 19.98
N MET A 99 -12.50 10.68 19.23
CA MET A 99 -13.86 10.50 19.78
C MET A 99 -14.11 9.10 20.35
N LYS A 100 -13.27 8.11 20.01
CA LYS A 100 -13.35 6.73 20.51
C LYS A 100 -12.49 6.47 21.76
N LYS A 101 -11.67 7.44 22.17
CA LYS A 101 -10.89 7.39 23.42
C LYS A 101 -11.63 8.14 24.51
#